data_AF-A0A550GWI0-F1
#
_entry.id   AF-A0A550GWI0-F1
#
_cell.length_a   1.000
_cell.length_b   1.000
_cell.length_c   1.000
_cell.angle_alpha   90.00
_cell.angle_beta   90.00
_cell.angle_gamma   90.00
#
_symmetry.space_group_name_H-M   'P 1'
#
loop_
_entity.id
_entity.type
_entity.pdbx_description
1 polymer ?
#
loop_
_entity_poly.entity_id
_entity_poly.type
_entity_poly.pdbx_seq_one_letter_code
_entity_poly.pdbx_strand_id
1 'polypeptide(L)'
;MRCSFKSLKSHWYYATPTTMTIEPWREPKPTIAQLRRLVERIKSYARTSRLMGYLSTAILTILMIQLGILVYSYFIPIFWGTPFPPLPEWYYYVMFITFALSMVVYGVAGSINARLNRYIIEYKKIGIVVQLRCEECNRTSERIWEKDDYIFKTEGTCSCGGKQFISQMYLMPLPLKKGQEDL
;
A
#
# COMPACT_ATOMS: atom_id res chain seq x y z
N MET A 1 -62.30 1.74 22.14
CA MET A 1 -61.59 1.87 20.86
C MET A 1 -60.86 0.55 20.59
N ARG A 2 -61.29 -0.25 19.60
CA ARG A 2 -60.67 -1.54 19.24
C ARG A 2 -59.96 -1.38 17.90
N CYS A 3 -58.63 -1.52 17.87
CA CYS A 3 -57.88 -1.60 16.63
C CYS A 3 -57.91 -3.05 16.10
N SER A 4 -58.49 -3.21 14.91
CA SER A 4 -58.56 -4.46 14.16
C SER A 4 -57.32 -4.58 13.26
N PHE A 5 -56.41 -5.49 13.59
CA PHE A 5 -55.29 -5.84 12.70
C PHE A 5 -55.74 -6.83 11.63
N LYS A 6 -55.88 -6.35 10.40
CA LYS A 6 -56.03 -7.20 9.20
C LYS A 6 -54.71 -7.90 8.92
N SER A 7 -54.74 -9.23 8.99
CA SER A 7 -53.67 -10.14 8.61
C SER A 7 -53.37 -10.00 7.11
N LEU A 8 -52.21 -9.45 6.76
CA LEU A 8 -51.64 -9.54 5.41
C LEU A 8 -51.00 -10.92 5.26
N LYS A 9 -51.61 -11.76 4.43
CA LYS A 9 -50.97 -12.97 3.91
C LYS A 9 -49.81 -12.57 3.00
N SER A 10 -48.59 -12.59 3.51
CA SER A 10 -47.38 -12.53 2.71
C SER A 10 -47.22 -13.84 1.94
N HIS A 11 -47.54 -13.82 0.65
CA HIS A 11 -47.17 -14.89 -0.27
C HIS A 11 -45.65 -14.87 -0.43
N TRP A 12 -44.98 -15.76 0.27
CA TRP A 12 -43.58 -16.08 0.02
C TRP A 12 -43.51 -16.87 -1.28
N TYR A 13 -43.11 -16.20 -2.35
CA TYR A 13 -42.63 -16.87 -3.55
C TYR A 13 -41.30 -17.52 -3.19
N TYR A 14 -41.31 -18.84 -2.97
CA TYR A 14 -40.09 -19.62 -2.96
C TYR A 14 -39.51 -19.57 -4.37
N ALA A 15 -38.54 -18.68 -4.58
CA ALA A 15 -37.69 -18.77 -5.75
C ALA A 15 -36.99 -20.13 -5.70
N THR A 16 -37.35 -21.02 -6.62
CA THR A 16 -36.63 -22.25 -6.88
C THR A 16 -35.15 -21.90 -7.03
N PRO A 17 -34.23 -22.56 -6.30
CA PRO A 17 -32.81 -22.32 -6.45
C PRO A 17 -32.41 -22.77 -7.85
N THR A 18 -32.34 -21.82 -8.78
CA THR A 18 -31.62 -22.01 -10.03
C THR A 18 -30.18 -22.22 -9.60
N THR A 19 -29.74 -23.48 -9.66
CA THR A 19 -28.35 -23.86 -9.60
C THR A 19 -27.65 -23.20 -10.77
N MET A 20 -27.26 -21.93 -10.59
CA MET A 20 -26.22 -21.32 -11.39
C MET A 20 -24.97 -22.13 -11.11
N THR A 21 -24.67 -23.04 -12.03
CA THR A 21 -23.32 -23.57 -12.20
C THR A 21 -22.44 -22.39 -12.55
N ILE A 22 -21.92 -21.73 -11.52
CA ILE A 22 -20.83 -20.78 -11.63
C ILE A 22 -19.68 -21.62 -12.16
N GLU A 23 -19.45 -21.58 -13.48
CA GLU A 23 -18.20 -22.08 -14.02
C GLU A 23 -17.10 -21.32 -13.29
N PRO A 24 -16.20 -22.02 -12.56
CA PRO A 24 -15.16 -21.36 -11.81
C PRO A 24 -14.35 -20.53 -12.79
N TRP A 25 -14.37 -19.22 -12.60
CA TRP A 25 -13.64 -18.26 -13.43
C TRP A 25 -12.16 -18.68 -13.45
N ARG A 26 -11.76 -19.35 -14.52
CA ARG A 26 -10.45 -19.98 -14.65
C ARG A 26 -9.53 -18.93 -15.25
N GLU A 27 -9.08 -17.98 -14.43
CA GLU A 27 -8.10 -16.98 -14.88
C GLU A 27 -6.87 -17.70 -15.44
N PRO A 28 -6.36 -17.28 -16.61
CA PRO A 28 -5.16 -17.87 -17.18
C PRO A 28 -4.01 -17.67 -16.20
N LYS A 29 -3.43 -18.77 -15.73
CA LYS A 29 -2.28 -18.74 -14.83
C LYS A 29 -1.19 -17.87 -15.47
N PRO A 30 -0.70 -16.81 -14.80
CA PRO A 30 0.32 -15.96 -15.37
C PRO A 30 1.56 -16.80 -15.66
N THR A 31 2.12 -16.63 -16.85
CA THR A 31 3.33 -17.36 -17.26
C THR A 31 4.49 -16.97 -16.35
N ILE A 32 5.42 -17.89 -16.07
CA ILE A 32 6.63 -17.62 -15.26
C ILE A 32 7.38 -16.37 -15.75
N ALA A 33 7.37 -16.13 -17.07
CA ALA A 33 7.93 -14.94 -17.69
C ALA A 33 7.24 -13.63 -17.26
N GLN A 34 5.92 -13.61 -17.07
CA GLN A 34 5.17 -12.44 -16.62
C GLN A 34 5.49 -12.12 -15.15
N LEU A 35 5.58 -13.15 -14.31
CA LEU A 35 6.00 -13.02 -12.91
C LEU A 35 7.40 -12.43 -12.78
N ARG A 36 8.38 -12.90 -13.58
CA ARG A 36 9.75 -12.36 -13.55
C ARG A 36 9.78 -10.87 -13.91
N ARG A 37 9.06 -10.44 -14.96
CA ARG A 37 8.96 -9.02 -15.35
C ARG A 37 8.29 -8.16 -14.28
N LEU A 38 7.33 -8.70 -13.55
CA LEU A 38 6.70 -8.01 -12.41
C LEU A 38 7.69 -7.82 -11.26
N VAL A 39 8.43 -8.87 -10.89
CA VAL A 39 9.44 -8.81 -9.82
C VAL A 39 10.56 -7.81 -10.16
N GLU A 40 11.03 -7.78 -11.40
CA GLU A 40 12.04 -6.80 -11.83
C GLU A 40 11.53 -5.35 -11.75
N ARG A 41 10.27 -5.12 -12.18
CA ARG A 41 9.64 -3.80 -12.01
C ARG A 41 9.56 -3.42 -10.53
N ILE A 42 9.10 -4.31 -9.67
CA ILE A 42 8.99 -4.06 -8.21
C ILE A 42 10.37 -3.75 -7.60
N LYS A 43 11.42 -4.50 -7.95
CA LYS A 43 12.78 -4.24 -7.46
C LYS A 43 13.31 -2.88 -7.93
N SER A 44 13.06 -2.51 -9.19
CA SER A 44 13.41 -1.19 -9.73
C SER A 44 12.71 -0.08 -8.96
N TYR A 45 11.40 -0.22 -8.71
CA TYR A 45 10.61 0.73 -7.91
C TYR A 45 11.07 0.86 -6.47
N ALA A 46 11.45 -0.25 -5.82
CA ALA A 46 11.96 -0.22 -4.46
C ALA A 46 13.29 0.55 -4.34
N ARG A 47 14.14 0.49 -5.38
CA ARG A 47 15.40 1.23 -5.43
C ARG A 47 15.17 2.72 -5.66
N THR A 48 14.31 3.09 -6.61
CA THR A 48 13.98 4.50 -6.85
C THR A 48 13.26 5.14 -5.67
N SER A 49 12.38 4.40 -4.97
CA SER A 49 11.71 4.90 -3.77
C SER A 49 12.67 5.32 -2.65
N ARG A 50 13.69 4.51 -2.34
CA ARG A 50 14.70 4.89 -1.32
C ARG A 50 15.47 6.15 -1.74
N LEU A 51 15.84 6.23 -3.01
CA LEU A 51 16.59 7.36 -3.54
C LEU A 51 15.78 8.66 -3.47
N MET A 52 14.48 8.60 -3.78
CA MET A 52 13.55 9.71 -3.61
C MET A 52 13.38 10.11 -2.14
N GLY A 53 13.39 9.14 -1.22
CA GLY A 53 13.38 9.40 0.22
C GLY A 53 14.59 10.22 0.67
N TYR A 54 15.80 9.81 0.29
CA TYR A 54 17.03 10.55 0.60
C TYR A 54 17.03 11.96 0.00
N LEU A 55 16.55 12.09 -1.25
CA LEU A 55 16.47 13.36 -1.95
C LEU A 55 15.50 14.33 -1.25
N SER A 56 14.35 13.82 -0.79
CA SER A 56 13.39 14.59 -0.01
C SER A 56 13.98 15.06 1.33
N THR A 57 14.68 14.18 2.05
CA THR A 57 15.33 14.56 3.32
C THR A 57 16.43 15.60 3.11
N ALA A 58 17.21 15.49 2.02
CA ALA A 58 18.26 16.47 1.70
C ALA A 58 17.69 17.85 1.35
N ILE A 59 16.55 17.91 0.63
CA ILE A 59 15.89 19.19 0.33
C ILE A 59 15.36 19.85 1.61
N LEU A 60 14.75 19.06 2.50
CA LEU A 60 14.26 19.56 3.80
C LEU A 60 15.39 20.12 4.66
N THR A 61 16.54 19.45 4.73
CA THR A 61 17.69 19.97 5.49
C THR A 61 18.22 21.27 4.90
N ILE A 62 18.32 21.38 3.57
CA ILE A 62 18.72 22.64 2.90
C ILE A 62 17.73 23.77 3.23
N LEU A 63 16.42 23.51 3.15
CA LEU A 63 15.38 24.48 3.50
C LEU A 63 15.48 24.95 4.96
N MET A 64 15.71 24.02 5.89
CA MET A 64 15.89 24.34 7.32
C MET A 64 17.14 25.19 7.56
N ILE A 65 18.24 24.90 6.87
CA ILE A 65 19.47 25.70 6.93
C ILE A 65 19.22 27.11 6.37
N GLN A 66 18.56 27.23 5.22
CA GLN A 66 18.22 28.53 4.62
C GLN A 66 17.32 29.37 5.53
N LEU A 67 16.30 28.76 6.14
CA LEU A 67 15.43 29.41 7.11
C LEU A 67 16.24 29.85 8.34
N GLY A 68 17.14 28.99 8.83
CA GLY A 68 18.04 29.31 9.94
C GLY A 68 18.94 30.51 9.65
N ILE A 69 19.51 30.59 8.45
CA ILE A 69 20.35 31.73 8.01
C ILE A 69 19.51 33.01 7.91
N LEU A 70 18.27 32.93 7.40
CA LEU A 70 17.34 34.06 7.34
C LEU A 70 16.97 34.58 8.73
N VAL A 71 16.61 33.67 9.64
CA VAL A 71 16.29 34.01 11.03
C VAL A 71 17.52 34.58 11.73
N TYR A 72 18.68 33.96 11.58
CA TYR A 72 19.93 34.39 12.20
C TYR A 72 20.34 35.80 11.74
N SER A 73 20.30 36.05 10.42
CA SER A 73 20.64 37.36 9.86
C SER A 73 19.64 38.45 10.24
N TYR A 74 18.37 38.10 10.48
CA TYR A 74 17.34 39.05 10.90
C TYR A 74 17.34 39.35 12.41
N PHE A 75 17.51 38.33 13.26
CA PHE A 75 17.35 38.47 14.71
C PHE A 75 18.59 38.97 15.45
N ILE A 76 19.79 38.70 14.95
CA ILE A 76 21.01 39.15 15.63
C ILE A 76 21.12 40.67 15.72
N PRO A 77 20.88 41.44 14.63
CA PRO A 77 20.95 42.90 14.71
C PRO A 77 19.94 43.46 15.72
N ILE A 78 18.74 42.87 15.79
CA ILE A 78 17.70 43.26 16.75
C ILE A 78 18.15 43.00 18.18
N PHE A 79 18.72 41.82 18.45
CA PHE A 79 19.14 41.44 19.80
C PHE A 79 20.32 42.27 20.32
N TRP A 80 21.24 42.64 19.42
CA TRP A 80 22.44 43.40 19.75
C TRP A 80 22.29 44.92 19.60
N GLY A 81 21.13 45.39 19.15
CA GLY A 81 20.90 46.82 18.87
C GLY A 81 21.80 47.38 17.77
N THR A 82 22.37 46.52 16.92
CA THR A 82 23.24 46.96 15.83
C THR A 82 22.39 47.32 14.60
N PRO A 83 22.76 48.39 13.87
CA PRO A 83 22.11 48.69 12.61
C PRO A 83 22.32 47.53 11.64
N PHE A 84 21.27 47.17 10.91
CA PHE A 84 21.33 46.10 9.92
C PHE A 84 22.45 46.35 8.91
N PRO A 85 23.41 45.43 8.75
CA PRO A 85 24.41 45.56 7.71
C PRO A 85 23.70 45.57 6.35
N PRO A 86 24.02 46.51 5.44
CA PRO A 86 23.44 46.52 4.11
C PRO A 86 23.96 45.30 3.36
N LEU A 87 23.17 44.23 3.35
CA LEU A 87 23.43 43.10 2.48
C LEU A 87 23.25 43.56 1.02
N PRO A 88 24.08 43.07 0.10
CA PRO A 88 23.92 43.39 -1.31
C PRO A 88 22.53 42.99 -1.80
N GLU A 89 21.90 43.81 -2.64
CA GLU A 89 20.54 43.53 -3.16
C GLU A 89 20.45 42.15 -3.83
N TRP A 90 21.50 41.72 -4.55
CA TRP A 90 21.58 40.43 -5.21
C TRP A 90 21.41 39.23 -4.24
N TYR A 91 21.79 39.39 -2.97
CA TYR A 91 21.69 38.32 -1.97
C TYR A 91 20.24 37.90 -1.74
N TYR A 92 19.33 38.87 -1.62
CA TYR A 92 17.90 38.61 -1.45
C TYR A 92 17.30 37.91 -2.67
N TYR A 93 17.69 38.30 -3.88
CA TYR A 93 17.25 37.65 -5.11
C TYR A 93 17.73 36.19 -5.19
N VAL A 94 18.99 35.92 -4.87
CA VAL A 94 19.54 34.55 -4.87
C VAL A 94 18.82 33.67 -3.83
N MET A 95 18.60 34.19 -2.62
CA MET A 95 17.85 33.48 -1.58
C MET A 95 16.41 33.21 -2.01
N PHE A 96 15.72 34.19 -2.59
CA PHE A 96 14.35 34.02 -3.06
C PHE A 96 14.25 32.99 -4.20
N ILE A 97 15.15 33.06 -5.18
CA ILE A 97 15.18 32.11 -6.31
C ILE A 97 15.46 30.69 -5.83
N THR A 98 16.45 30.51 -4.93
CA THR A 98 16.78 29.18 -4.40
C THR A 98 15.65 28.61 -3.53
N PHE A 99 14.96 29.45 -2.75
CA PHE A 99 13.77 29.06 -2.00
C PHE A 99 12.61 28.66 -2.92
N ALA A 100 12.34 29.43 -3.97
CA ALA A 100 11.29 29.12 -4.95
C ALA A 100 11.59 27.80 -5.68
N LEU A 101 12.83 27.60 -6.13
CA LEU A 101 13.25 26.35 -6.80
C LEU A 101 13.13 25.13 -5.88
N SER A 102 13.57 25.25 -4.62
CA SER A 102 13.45 24.13 -3.66
C SER A 102 12.00 23.78 -3.35
N MET A 103 11.10 24.77 -3.26
CA MET A 103 9.65 24.53 -3.13
C MET A 103 9.06 23.80 -4.34
N VAL A 104 9.43 24.18 -5.56
CA VAL A 104 8.97 23.49 -6.78
C VAL A 104 9.46 22.04 -6.81
N VAL A 105 10.74 21.81 -6.54
CA VAL A 105 11.30 20.45 -6.51
C VAL A 105 10.64 19.61 -5.41
N TYR A 106 10.39 20.18 -4.24
CA TYR A 106 9.70 19.51 -3.14
C TYR A 106 8.26 19.13 -3.52
N GLY A 107 7.51 20.05 -4.14
CA GLY A 107 6.15 19.78 -4.60
C GLY A 107 6.07 18.66 -5.64
N VAL A 108 6.99 18.67 -6.62
CA VAL A 108 7.07 17.61 -7.64
C VAL A 108 7.43 16.28 -7.00
N ALA A 109 8.47 16.23 -6.14
CA ALA A 109 8.88 15.02 -5.45
C ALA A 109 7.75 14.46 -4.56
N GLY A 110 7.04 15.33 -3.84
CA GLY A 110 5.89 14.97 -3.01
C GLY A 110 4.75 14.37 -3.84
N SER A 111 4.44 14.95 -5.00
CA SER A 111 3.38 14.43 -5.89
C SER A 111 3.69 13.02 -6.42
N ILE A 112 4.96 12.75 -6.75
CA ILE A 112 5.42 11.43 -7.20
C ILE A 112 5.36 10.43 -6.04
N ASN A 113 5.85 10.82 -4.86
CA ASN A 113 5.78 9.98 -3.66
C ASN A 113 4.34 9.65 -3.26
N ALA A 114 3.41 10.60 -3.35
CA ALA A 114 2.00 10.36 -3.04
C ALA A 114 1.38 9.31 -3.97
N ARG A 115 1.70 9.38 -5.28
CA ARG A 115 1.26 8.38 -6.26
C ARG A 115 1.88 7.02 -6.00
N LEU A 116 3.20 6.98 -5.73
CA LEU A 116 3.89 5.73 -5.41
C LEU A 116 3.35 5.11 -4.13
N ASN A 117 3.07 5.91 -3.09
CA ASN A 117 2.58 5.39 -1.83
C ASN A 117 1.18 4.79 -1.98
N ARG A 118 0.28 5.44 -2.75
CA ARG A 118 -1.02 4.84 -3.09
C ARG A 118 -0.87 3.51 -3.81
N TYR A 119 0.03 3.45 -4.79
CA TYR A 119 0.32 2.21 -5.51
C TYR A 119 0.91 1.15 -4.56
N ILE A 120 1.91 1.47 -3.74
CA ILE A 120 2.50 0.52 -2.79
C ILE A 120 1.47 0.03 -1.77
N ILE A 121 0.59 0.89 -1.26
CA ILE A 121 -0.49 0.50 -0.36
C ILE A 121 -1.48 -0.42 -1.07
N GLU A 122 -1.81 -0.16 -2.34
CA GLU A 122 -2.69 -1.01 -3.14
C GLU A 122 -2.06 -2.37 -3.46
N TYR A 123 -0.75 -2.42 -3.71
CA TYR A 123 -0.02 -3.67 -3.99
C TYR A 123 0.41 -4.42 -2.71
N LYS A 124 0.60 -3.74 -1.58
CA LYS A 124 0.77 -4.37 -0.26
C LYS A 124 -0.48 -5.13 0.18
N LYS A 125 -1.65 -4.82 -0.40
CA LYS A 125 -2.86 -5.63 -0.22
C LYS A 125 -2.76 -6.97 -0.94
N ILE A 126 -1.81 -7.18 -1.85
CA ILE A 126 -1.69 -8.44 -2.57
C ILE A 126 -0.90 -9.42 -1.71
N GLY A 127 -1.62 -10.32 -1.04
CA GLY A 127 -1.02 -11.46 -0.36
C GLY A 127 -0.95 -12.68 -1.26
N ILE A 128 -0.03 -13.57 -0.95
CA ILE A 128 -0.01 -14.90 -1.53
C ILE A 128 -0.92 -15.77 -0.65
N VAL A 129 -1.99 -16.30 -1.24
CA VAL A 129 -2.90 -17.24 -0.59
C VAL A 129 -2.55 -18.64 -1.07
N VAL A 130 -2.46 -19.57 -0.13
CA VAL A 130 -2.14 -20.96 -0.37
C VAL A 130 -3.41 -21.77 -0.18
N GLN A 131 -3.76 -22.55 -1.20
CA GLN A 131 -4.87 -23.50 -1.13
C GLN A 131 -4.33 -24.88 -0.75
N LEU A 132 -4.75 -25.35 0.42
CA LEU A 132 -4.52 -26.69 0.93
C LEU A 132 -5.64 -27.60 0.42
N ARG A 133 -5.28 -28.79 -0.02
CA ARG A 133 -6.22 -29.82 -0.48
C ARG A 133 -5.95 -31.12 0.27
N CYS A 134 -7.02 -31.76 0.72
CA CYS A 134 -6.93 -33.10 1.30
C CYS A 134 -7.01 -34.18 0.21
N GLU A 135 -6.17 -35.20 0.32
CA GLU A 135 -6.11 -36.33 -0.61
C GLU A 135 -7.37 -37.21 -0.57
N GLU A 136 -7.93 -37.44 0.62
CA GLU A 136 -9.06 -38.38 0.81
C GLU A 136 -10.42 -37.73 0.58
N CYS A 137 -10.70 -36.61 1.26
CA CYS A 137 -12.03 -35.98 1.24
C CYS A 137 -12.16 -34.84 0.22
N ASN A 138 -11.06 -34.50 -0.47
CA ASN A 138 -11.01 -33.43 -1.47
C ASN A 138 -11.36 -32.02 -0.94
N ARG A 139 -11.46 -31.87 0.39
CA ARG A 139 -11.80 -30.59 1.03
C ARG A 139 -10.65 -29.60 0.83
N THR A 140 -11.00 -28.39 0.44
CA THR A 140 -10.05 -27.29 0.28
C THR A 140 -10.15 -26.31 1.44
N SER A 141 -8.99 -25.82 1.89
CA SER A 141 -8.90 -24.75 2.87
C SER A 141 -7.85 -23.74 2.41
N GLU A 142 -8.06 -22.47 2.75
CA GLU A 142 -7.20 -21.38 2.31
C GLU A 142 -6.50 -20.76 3.49
N ARG A 143 -5.23 -20.40 3.31
CA ARG A 143 -4.48 -19.64 4.31
C ARG A 143 -3.52 -18.67 3.65
N ILE A 144 -3.05 -17.71 4.45
CA ILE A 144 -2.01 -16.78 4.02
C ILE A 144 -0.68 -17.54 3.99
N TRP A 145 0.11 -17.32 2.94
CA TRP A 145 1.44 -17.91 2.79
C TRP A 145 2.37 -17.47 3.92
N GLU A 146 3.01 -18.44 4.56
CA GLU A 146 4.11 -18.22 5.50
C GLU A 146 5.45 -18.54 4.84
N LYS A 147 6.55 -18.00 5.38
CA LYS A 147 7.88 -18.01 4.75
C LYS A 147 8.43 -19.43 4.47
N ASP A 148 7.85 -20.45 5.08
CA ASP A 148 8.26 -21.85 4.98
C ASP A 148 7.23 -22.74 4.23
N ASP A 149 6.33 -22.13 3.46
CA ASP A 149 5.34 -22.82 2.63
C ASP A 149 5.89 -23.10 1.23
N TYR A 150 6.05 -24.38 0.91
CA TYR A 150 6.53 -24.86 -0.39
C TYR A 150 5.47 -25.74 -1.06
N ILE A 151 5.41 -25.71 -2.39
CA ILE A 151 4.48 -26.55 -3.16
C ILE A 151 4.79 -28.02 -2.86
N PHE A 152 3.74 -28.84 -2.62
CA PHE A 152 3.82 -30.25 -2.20
C PHE A 152 4.33 -30.53 -0.78
N LYS A 153 4.53 -29.50 0.05
CA LYS A 153 4.75 -29.73 1.48
C LYS A 153 3.47 -30.27 2.13
N THR A 154 3.64 -31.27 2.99
CA THR A 154 2.54 -31.81 3.80
C THR A 154 2.39 -30.94 5.03
N GLU A 155 1.25 -30.28 5.18
CA GLU A 155 1.01 -29.22 6.16
C GLU A 155 0.19 -29.69 7.37
N GLY A 156 -0.30 -30.93 7.32
CA GLY A 156 -1.01 -31.53 8.44
C GLY A 156 -1.95 -32.65 8.00
N THR A 157 -2.80 -33.05 8.94
CA THR A 157 -3.88 -34.01 8.74
C THR A 157 -5.23 -33.30 8.71
N CYS A 158 -6.08 -33.71 7.77
CA CYS A 158 -7.46 -33.25 7.71
C CYS A 158 -8.28 -33.94 8.80
N SER A 159 -9.46 -33.39 9.13
CA SER A 159 -10.41 -34.02 10.07
C SER A 159 -10.85 -35.44 9.65
N CYS A 160 -10.65 -35.82 8.39
CA CYS A 160 -10.91 -37.18 7.89
C CYS A 160 -9.75 -38.16 8.10
N GLY A 161 -8.57 -37.71 8.57
CA GLY A 161 -7.36 -38.53 8.71
C GLY A 161 -6.37 -38.37 7.55
N GLY A 162 -6.84 -37.99 6.36
CA GLY A 162 -6.01 -37.81 5.17
C GLY A 162 -5.01 -36.66 5.27
N LYS A 163 -3.92 -36.79 4.52
CA LYS A 163 -2.86 -35.77 4.44
C LYS A 163 -3.33 -34.55 3.67
N GLN A 164 -2.96 -33.35 4.15
CA GLN A 164 -3.18 -32.09 3.46
C GLN A 164 -1.89 -31.63 2.79
N PHE A 165 -1.99 -31.28 1.51
CA PHE A 165 -0.89 -30.75 0.73
C PHE A 165 -1.27 -29.44 0.06
N ILE A 166 -0.26 -28.63 -0.26
CA ILE A 166 -0.44 -27.37 -0.99
C ILE A 166 -0.70 -27.68 -2.46
N SER A 167 -1.94 -27.43 -2.91
CA SER A 167 -2.37 -27.71 -4.29
C SER A 167 -2.09 -26.54 -5.23
N GLN A 168 -2.25 -25.31 -4.77
CA GLN A 168 -2.00 -24.12 -5.56
C GLN A 168 -1.67 -22.91 -4.69
N MET A 169 -0.89 -22.00 -5.25
CA MET A 169 -0.61 -20.68 -4.69
C MET A 169 -1.10 -19.65 -5.68
N TYR A 170 -1.87 -18.67 -5.22
CA TYR A 170 -2.36 -17.59 -6.06
C TYR A 170 -2.27 -16.25 -5.32
N LEU A 171 -2.20 -15.16 -6.09
CA LEU A 171 -2.17 -13.81 -5.54
C LEU A 171 -3.60 -13.32 -5.37
N MET A 172 -3.94 -12.82 -4.19
CA MET A 172 -5.25 -12.25 -3.90
C MET A 172 -5.10 -10.94 -3.14
N PRO A 173 -5.94 -9.92 -3.42
CA PRO A 173 -6.06 -8.77 -2.52
C PRO A 173 -6.62 -9.24 -1.16
N LEU A 174 -5.75 -9.32 -0.16
CA LEU A 174 -6.11 -9.59 1.23
C LEU A 174 -6.90 -8.40 1.79
N PRO A 175 -8.07 -8.63 2.42
CA PRO A 175 -8.69 -7.60 3.23
C PRO A 175 -7.76 -7.28 4.40
N LEU A 176 -7.45 -6.00 4.61
CA LEU A 176 -6.75 -5.54 5.80
C LEU A 176 -7.49 -6.10 7.02
N LYS A 177 -6.79 -6.85 7.89
CA LYS A 177 -7.32 -7.16 9.22
C LYS A 177 -7.73 -5.83 9.84
N LYS A 178 -9.04 -5.64 10.11
CA LYS A 178 -9.55 -4.53 10.94
C LYS A 178 -8.73 -4.53 12.23
N GLY A 179 -7.85 -3.54 12.41
CA GLY A 179 -6.98 -3.42 13.58
C GLY A 179 -5.48 -3.24 13.30
N GLN A 180 -5.05 -3.12 12.03
CA GLN A 180 -3.65 -2.89 11.67
C GLN A 180 -3.47 -1.60 10.83
N GLU A 181 -4.20 -0.54 11.19
CA GLU A 181 -4.08 0.78 10.54
C GLU A 181 -3.08 1.73 11.22
N ASP A 182 -2.62 1.46 12.44
CA ASP A 182 -1.71 2.37 13.14
C ASP A 182 -0.54 1.62 13.79
N LEU A 183 0.62 1.59 13.12
CA LEU A 183 1.96 1.38 13.68
C LEU A 183 3.03 1.92 12.73
#